data_AF-A0A524AMG9-F1
#
_entry.id   AF-A0A524AMG9-F1
#
_cell.length_a   1.000
_cell.length_b   1.000
_cell.length_c   1.000
_cell.angle_alpha   90.00
_cell.angle_beta   90.00
_cell.angle_gamma   90.00
#
_symmetry.space_group_name_H-M   'P 1'
#
loop_
_entity.id
_entity.type
_entity.pdbx_description
1 polymer ?
#
loop_
_entity_poly.entity_id
_entity_poly.type
_entity_poly.pdbx_seq_one_letter_code
_entity_poly.pdbx_strand_id
1 'polypeptide(L)'
;MANRVGLNNGEWIERVVGDDGRFSLAEAEVSSDFRTVKKLQKRSSDDEDYKTAGWAKARAKTIAEEDVLSFLSRKAVIPKYGFPVDVVELDAHRTQRSFESMQVSLQRDLSIAIAEFAPTSKLVANKKVWTSYGLKKVAEKEWERKCYMRCSQHNLFVSWDTGEKPPSQKTCHEELPLQRCCGKAVVGVYLIPKFGFVTDRSKPKEPKRRPARVFTTRPYFVGLKGAEPGDIDFKVVRLTKASPGWMVVLCEGRHGRGFYICGKCGAGRRRREKHKTPYGEDCSGTLEPVSLGHEFVTDVLRLQFRLEPSEWDMEPAWFAYSLAYALVEGAADVLGVPSIDLSVTVAYSGGKTIPPIVLYDNVPGGAGLVARLEDREVLRACLEAAQKRVGGGCGCDENTSCYGCLRSYRNQFAHQRLRRGLVMRYLEAVLAEW
;
A
#
# COMPACT_ATOMS: atom_id res chain seq x y z
N MET A 1 -12.38 24.10 -6.45
CA MET A 1 -11.41 23.46 -5.53
C MET A 1 -11.53 24.00 -4.11
N ALA A 2 -11.43 25.31 -3.88
CA ALA A 2 -11.47 25.95 -2.55
C ALA A 2 -12.64 25.53 -1.63
N ASN A 3 -13.87 25.43 -2.14
CA ASN A 3 -15.01 24.93 -1.34
C ASN A 3 -14.87 23.46 -0.93
N ARG A 4 -14.31 22.58 -1.78
CA ARG A 4 -14.16 21.15 -1.46
C ARG A 4 -13.12 20.88 -0.37
N VAL A 5 -12.09 21.71 -0.30
CA VAL A 5 -11.06 21.64 0.73
C VAL A 5 -11.39 22.48 1.96
N GLY A 6 -12.51 23.21 1.97
CA GLY A 6 -12.95 23.98 3.13
C GLY A 6 -12.19 25.29 3.34
N LEU A 7 -11.49 25.81 2.33
CA LEU A 7 -10.68 27.02 2.47
C LEU A 7 -11.53 28.27 2.70
N ASN A 8 -12.76 28.30 2.16
CA ASN A 8 -13.65 29.45 2.23
C ASN A 8 -14.50 29.49 3.51
N ASN A 9 -14.61 28.38 4.23
CA ASN A 9 -15.47 28.25 5.42
C ASN A 9 -14.72 27.76 6.66
N GLY A 10 -13.39 27.61 6.59
CA GLY A 10 -12.56 27.20 7.72
C GLY A 10 -12.60 25.70 8.04
N GLU A 11 -13.39 24.88 7.36
CA GLU A 11 -13.44 23.42 7.59
C GLU A 11 -12.08 22.74 7.42
N TRP A 12 -11.18 23.34 6.65
CA TRP A 12 -9.81 22.83 6.50
C TRP A 12 -9.05 22.78 7.82
N ILE A 13 -9.35 23.69 8.76
CA ILE A 13 -8.74 23.74 10.09
C ILE A 13 -9.12 22.48 10.85
N GLU A 14 -10.40 22.14 10.91
CA GLU A 14 -10.90 20.91 11.55
C GLU A 14 -10.29 19.64 10.96
N ARG A 15 -10.00 19.62 9.65
CA ARG A 15 -9.31 18.47 9.02
C ARG A 15 -7.86 18.31 9.50
N VAL A 16 -7.23 19.38 9.99
CA VAL A 16 -5.85 19.36 10.50
C VAL A 16 -5.81 19.18 12.02
N VAL A 17 -6.66 19.90 12.76
CA VAL A 17 -6.61 19.98 14.24
C VAL A 17 -7.78 19.29 14.96
N GLY A 18 -8.78 18.77 14.25
CA GLY A 18 -9.86 17.98 14.87
C GLY A 18 -9.37 16.67 15.50
N ASP A 19 -10.24 15.92 16.15
CA ASP A 19 -9.88 14.74 16.96
C ASP A 19 -9.12 13.63 16.20
N ASP A 20 -9.40 13.50 14.90
CA ASP A 20 -8.72 12.60 13.96
C ASP A 20 -7.83 13.36 12.95
N GLY A 21 -7.68 14.67 13.16
CA GLY A 21 -6.78 15.52 12.40
C GLY A 21 -5.32 15.13 12.59
N ARG A 22 -4.50 15.43 11.58
CA ARG A 22 -3.09 15.00 11.57
C ARG A 22 -2.29 15.58 12.73
N PHE A 23 -2.59 16.80 13.17
CA PHE A 23 -1.94 17.43 14.32
C PHE A 23 -2.29 16.71 15.63
N SER A 24 -3.57 16.46 15.88
CA SER A 24 -4.06 15.77 17.08
C SER A 24 -3.52 14.34 17.18
N LEU A 25 -3.44 13.63 16.06
CA LEU A 25 -2.80 12.31 16.02
C LEU A 25 -1.30 12.39 16.34
N ALA A 26 -0.60 13.41 15.83
CA ALA A 26 0.82 13.62 16.11
C ALA A 26 1.06 13.95 17.60
N GLU A 27 0.24 14.81 18.18
CA GLU A 27 0.28 15.17 19.60
C GLU A 27 0.01 13.96 20.51
N ALA A 28 -1.03 13.18 20.20
CA ALA A 28 -1.36 11.97 20.94
C ALA A 28 -0.21 10.95 20.87
N GLU A 29 0.42 10.79 19.70
CA GLU A 29 1.54 9.89 19.50
C GLU A 29 2.77 10.30 20.34
N VAL A 30 3.19 11.57 20.26
CA VAL A 30 4.37 12.05 21.00
C VAL A 30 4.14 12.06 22.51
N SER A 31 2.92 12.41 22.95
CA SER A 31 2.52 12.33 24.36
C SER A 31 2.54 10.90 24.87
N SER A 32 2.02 9.95 24.09
CA SER A 32 2.04 8.52 24.40
C SER A 32 3.48 8.00 24.52
N ASP A 33 4.35 8.34 23.58
CA ASP A 33 5.77 7.96 23.61
C ASP A 33 6.45 8.50 24.87
N PHE A 34 6.27 9.78 25.17
CA PHE A 34 6.91 10.43 26.31
C PHE A 34 6.45 9.80 27.63
N ARG A 35 5.14 9.59 27.81
CA ARG A 35 4.58 8.94 29.00
C ARG A 35 5.07 7.50 29.15
N THR A 36 5.13 6.74 28.06
CA THR A 36 5.61 5.36 28.05
C THR A 36 7.06 5.27 28.50
N VAL A 37 7.91 6.12 27.94
CA VAL A 37 9.33 6.15 28.26
C VAL A 37 9.56 6.66 29.70
N LYS A 38 8.75 7.61 30.20
CA LYS A 38 8.81 8.04 31.61
C LYS A 38 8.40 6.95 32.59
N LYS A 39 7.35 6.18 32.28
CA LYS A 39 6.95 5.00 33.07
C LYS A 39 8.06 3.95 33.09
N LEU A 40 8.67 3.68 31.94
CA LEU A 40 9.81 2.77 31.83
C LEU A 40 11.01 3.26 32.66
N GLN A 41 11.32 4.56 32.60
CA GLN A 41 12.40 5.16 33.39
C GLN A 41 12.17 4.92 34.89
N LYS A 42 10.97 5.22 35.39
CA LYS A 42 10.63 5.06 36.80
C LYS A 42 10.76 3.59 37.23
N ARG A 43 10.04 2.69 36.55
CA ARG A 43 10.04 1.27 36.92
C ARG A 43 11.43 0.64 36.83
N SER A 44 12.20 0.91 35.78
CA SER A 44 13.57 0.39 35.69
C SER A 44 14.53 0.98 36.72
N SER A 45 14.24 2.16 37.26
CA SER A 45 14.98 2.70 38.40
C SER A 45 14.62 1.98 39.69
N ASP A 46 13.32 1.68 39.88
CA ASP A 46 12.81 0.94 41.04
C ASP A 46 13.32 -0.52 41.03
N ASP A 47 13.46 -1.13 39.85
CA ASP A 47 14.00 -2.48 39.62
C ASP A 47 15.55 -2.53 39.60
N GLU A 48 16.24 -1.42 39.90
CA GLU A 48 17.71 -1.28 39.83
C GLU A 48 18.35 -1.56 38.44
N ASP A 49 17.56 -1.64 37.35
CA ASP A 49 18.05 -1.65 35.96
C ASP A 49 18.41 -0.22 35.50
N TYR A 50 19.48 0.32 36.07
CA TYR A 50 19.97 1.66 35.78
C TYR A 50 20.35 1.86 34.30
N LYS A 51 20.69 0.79 33.58
CA LYS A 51 21.01 0.85 32.15
C LYS A 51 19.75 1.16 31.34
N THR A 52 18.64 0.47 31.61
CA THR A 52 17.36 0.79 30.95
C THR A 52 16.81 2.13 31.42
N ALA A 53 16.90 2.45 32.71
CA ALA A 53 16.48 3.75 33.24
C ALA A 53 17.25 4.90 32.57
N GLY A 54 18.56 4.77 32.41
CA GLY A 54 19.41 5.74 31.72
C GLY A 54 19.06 5.91 30.24
N TRP A 55 18.78 4.81 29.53
CA TRP A 55 18.29 4.85 28.15
C TRP A 55 16.94 5.57 28.04
N ALA A 56 15.99 5.23 28.93
CA ALA A 56 14.67 5.83 28.96
C ALA A 56 14.74 7.34 29.25
N LYS A 57 15.56 7.75 30.22
CA LYS A 57 15.84 9.17 30.50
C LYS A 57 16.35 9.91 29.26
N ALA A 58 17.30 9.32 28.53
CA ALA A 58 17.85 9.92 27.31
C ALA A 58 16.81 10.01 26.18
N ARG A 59 15.97 8.99 26.00
CA ARG A 59 14.87 9.01 25.01
C ARG A 59 13.83 10.06 25.36
N ALA A 60 13.41 10.16 26.63
CA ALA A 60 12.45 11.17 27.08
C ALA A 60 12.98 12.60 26.85
N LYS A 61 14.27 12.83 27.13
CA LYS A 61 14.95 14.10 26.83
C LYS A 61 14.94 14.40 25.32
N THR A 62 15.24 13.40 24.49
CA THR A 62 15.24 13.53 23.03
C THR A 62 13.86 13.92 22.48
N ILE A 63 12.79 13.36 23.04
CA ILE A 63 11.41 13.72 22.67
C ILE A 63 11.08 15.15 23.09
N ALA A 64 11.43 15.53 24.32
CA ALA A 64 11.11 16.86 24.87
C ALA A 64 11.90 18.01 24.21
N GLU A 65 13.09 17.74 23.70
CA GLU A 65 13.98 18.73 23.07
C GLU A 65 13.93 18.68 21.53
N GLU A 66 13.01 17.93 20.93
CA GLU A 66 12.84 17.92 19.47
C GLU A 66 12.32 19.28 18.98
N ASP A 67 12.96 19.83 17.95
CA ASP A 67 12.49 21.05 17.28
C ASP A 67 11.07 20.86 16.72
N VAL A 68 10.19 21.82 17.02
CA VAL A 68 8.76 21.73 16.69
C VAL A 68 8.54 21.67 15.17
N LEU A 69 9.27 22.46 14.39
CA LEU A 69 9.13 22.44 12.92
C LEU A 69 9.56 21.09 12.34
N SER A 70 10.67 20.55 12.85
CA SER A 70 11.16 19.22 12.50
C SER A 70 10.16 18.13 12.87
N PHE A 71 9.54 18.22 14.04
CA PHE A 71 8.49 17.32 14.51
C PHE A 71 7.25 17.37 13.61
N LEU A 72 6.69 18.56 13.36
CA LEU A 72 5.50 18.75 12.52
C LEU A 72 5.74 18.29 11.09
N SER A 73 6.94 18.54 10.56
CA SER A 73 7.35 18.09 9.24
C SER A 73 7.50 16.57 9.19
N ARG A 74 8.11 15.96 10.22
CA ARG A 74 8.25 14.49 10.35
C ARG A 74 6.89 13.80 10.48
N LYS A 75 5.93 14.46 11.13
CA LYS A 75 4.57 13.97 11.26
C LYS A 75 3.67 14.33 10.10
N ALA A 76 4.18 14.97 9.03
CA ALA A 76 3.40 15.40 7.88
C ALA A 76 2.20 16.28 8.27
N VAL A 77 2.30 17.02 9.38
CA VAL A 77 1.35 18.07 9.74
C VAL A 77 1.59 19.28 8.84
N ILE A 78 2.86 19.61 8.62
CA ILE A 78 3.28 20.60 7.63
C ILE A 78 4.00 19.91 6.47
N PRO A 79 3.82 20.36 5.22
CA PRO A 79 4.55 19.81 4.09
C PRO A 79 6.05 20.01 4.26
N LYS A 80 6.84 18.96 3.97
CA LYS A 80 8.30 19.08 3.87
C LYS A 80 8.75 19.38 2.44
N TYR A 81 8.13 18.68 1.49
CA TYR A 81 8.21 18.80 0.02
C TYR A 81 6.88 18.21 -0.54
N GLY A 82 6.50 18.55 -1.78
CA GLY A 82 5.23 18.10 -2.38
C GLY A 82 5.09 16.58 -2.46
N PHE A 83 4.00 16.05 -1.88
CA PHE A 83 3.50 14.64 -1.80
C PHE A 83 4.49 13.59 -1.27
N PRO A 84 4.15 12.87 -0.16
CA PRO A 84 2.89 12.11 0.01
C PRO A 84 1.97 12.63 1.14
N VAL A 85 0.68 12.29 1.06
CA VAL A 85 -0.35 12.63 2.08
C VAL A 85 -0.28 11.68 3.27
N ASP A 86 -0.24 10.37 3.00
CA ASP A 86 -0.28 9.32 4.03
C ASP A 86 1.11 8.79 4.35
N VAL A 87 1.95 9.64 4.93
CA VAL A 87 3.31 9.27 5.34
C VAL A 87 3.30 8.65 6.73
N VAL A 88 3.99 7.51 6.86
CA VAL A 88 4.28 6.88 8.15
C VAL A 88 5.77 6.69 8.37
N GLU A 89 6.14 6.56 9.65
CA GLU A 89 7.52 6.41 10.08
C GLU A 89 7.80 4.99 10.60
N LEU A 90 9.05 4.55 10.47
CA LEU A 90 9.62 3.51 11.31
C LEU A 90 10.40 4.15 12.46
N ASP A 91 9.79 4.21 13.65
CA ASP A 91 10.41 4.80 14.84
C ASP A 91 11.55 3.90 15.35
N ALA A 92 12.76 4.40 15.19
CA ALA A 92 14.01 3.76 15.58
C ALA A 92 14.39 3.98 17.06
N HIS A 93 13.46 4.53 17.86
CA HIS A 93 13.69 4.94 19.24
C HIS A 93 14.94 5.83 19.43
N ARG A 94 15.03 6.89 18.62
CA ARG A 94 16.17 7.82 18.60
C ARG A 94 16.55 8.31 20.00
N THR A 95 17.85 8.32 20.30
CA THR A 95 18.40 8.97 21.50
C THR A 95 19.50 9.95 21.10
N GLN A 96 19.70 11.04 21.86
CA GLN A 96 20.78 12.02 21.64
C GLN A 96 22.19 11.40 21.59
N ARG A 97 22.39 10.21 22.19
CA ARG A 97 23.68 9.49 22.20
C ARG A 97 23.91 8.63 20.96
N SER A 98 22.90 8.44 20.11
CA SER A 98 23.01 7.66 18.88
C SER A 98 23.05 8.59 17.66
N PHE A 99 24.22 9.16 17.38
CA PHE A 99 24.50 9.99 16.20
C PHE A 99 23.98 9.35 14.90
N GLU A 100 24.12 8.03 14.78
CA GLU A 100 23.64 7.22 13.65
C GLU A 100 22.11 7.25 13.44
N SER A 101 21.33 7.48 14.50
CA SER A 101 19.85 7.56 14.48
C SER A 101 19.30 8.97 14.29
N MET A 102 20.13 10.00 14.54
CA MET A 102 19.72 11.41 14.54
C MET A 102 19.55 11.95 13.11
N GLN A 103 20.28 11.37 12.14
CA GLN A 103 20.30 11.82 10.74
C GLN A 103 19.37 11.02 9.80
N VAL A 104 18.63 10.03 10.30
CA VAL A 104 17.86 9.11 9.44
C VAL A 104 16.37 9.25 9.66
N SER A 105 15.70 9.94 8.74
CA SER A 105 14.24 9.91 8.63
C SER A 105 13.80 8.66 7.85
N LEU A 106 13.24 7.67 8.55
CA LEU A 106 12.71 6.46 7.95
C LEU A 106 11.22 6.65 7.65
N GLN A 107 10.94 7.44 6.62
CA GLN A 107 9.58 7.76 6.19
C GLN A 107 9.27 7.12 4.84
N ARG A 108 8.05 6.61 4.72
CA ARG A 108 7.49 6.07 3.48
C ARG A 108 6.01 6.41 3.40
N ASP A 109 5.53 6.54 2.17
CA ASP A 109 4.10 6.46 1.88
C ASP A 109 3.55 5.13 2.42
N LEU A 110 2.36 5.17 3.01
CA LEU A 110 1.78 4.02 3.71
C LEU A 110 1.56 2.83 2.77
N SER A 111 1.25 3.04 1.48
CA SER A 111 1.12 1.97 0.49
C SER A 111 2.40 1.16 0.30
N ILE A 112 3.56 1.76 0.55
CA ILE A 112 4.88 1.12 0.45
C ILE A 112 5.34 0.63 1.83
N ALA A 113 5.06 1.40 2.87
CA ALA A 113 5.48 1.13 4.24
C ALA A 113 4.94 -0.21 4.76
N ILE A 114 3.70 -0.59 4.40
CA ILE A 114 3.10 -1.88 4.82
C ILE A 114 3.87 -3.11 4.31
N ALA A 115 4.76 -2.98 3.33
CA ALA A 115 5.68 -4.04 2.92
C ALA A 115 7.12 -3.78 3.40
N GLU A 116 7.65 -2.55 3.23
CA GLU A 116 9.04 -2.24 3.58
C GLU A 116 9.28 -2.20 5.09
N PHE A 117 8.32 -1.68 5.86
CA PHE A 117 8.38 -1.58 7.33
C PHE A 117 7.58 -2.66 8.03
N ALA A 118 6.99 -3.60 7.29
CA ALA A 118 6.28 -4.73 7.87
C ALA A 118 7.16 -5.47 8.92
N PRO A 119 6.57 -6.06 9.97
CA PRO A 119 7.35 -6.72 11.01
C PRO A 119 8.31 -7.78 10.46
N THR A 120 9.51 -7.82 11.03
CA THR A 120 10.65 -8.65 10.60
C THR A 120 11.32 -8.24 9.29
N SER A 121 10.83 -7.20 8.60
CA SER A 121 11.53 -6.60 7.47
C SER A 121 12.83 -5.93 7.92
N LYS A 122 13.82 -5.97 7.02
CA LYS A 122 15.12 -5.35 7.22
C LYS A 122 15.34 -4.31 6.14
N LEU A 123 15.74 -3.11 6.55
CA LEU A 123 15.99 -1.99 5.68
C LEU A 123 17.36 -1.39 5.96
N VAL A 124 17.99 -0.84 4.93
CA VAL A 124 19.31 -0.20 5.05
C VAL A 124 19.13 1.30 5.04
N ALA A 125 19.65 1.98 6.07
CA ALA A 125 19.69 3.43 6.13
C ALA A 125 20.91 3.90 6.92
N ASN A 126 21.59 4.93 6.41
CA ASN A 126 22.87 5.42 6.92
C ASN A 126 23.90 4.30 7.16
N LYS A 127 24.07 3.44 6.15
CA LYS A 127 24.98 2.29 6.19
C LYS A 127 24.70 1.27 7.31
N LYS A 128 23.55 1.32 7.96
CA LYS A 128 23.13 0.36 8.99
C LYS A 128 21.83 -0.35 8.61
N VAL A 129 21.65 -1.55 9.13
CA VAL A 129 20.45 -2.38 8.97
C VAL A 129 19.56 -2.21 10.18
N TRP A 130 18.36 -1.70 9.92
CA TRP A 130 17.27 -1.58 10.87
C TRP A 130 16.31 -2.75 10.66
N THR A 131 15.80 -3.31 11.75
CA THR A 131 14.81 -4.40 11.70
C THR A 131 13.51 -3.90 12.30
N SER A 132 12.44 -3.93 11.50
CA SER A 132 11.12 -3.61 12.01
C SER A 132 10.67 -4.68 13.01
N TYR A 133 10.18 -4.22 14.16
CA TYR A 133 9.75 -5.07 15.26
C TYR A 133 8.24 -5.26 15.30
N GLY A 134 7.49 -4.25 14.90
CA GLY A 134 6.04 -4.22 15.08
C GLY A 134 5.38 -2.95 14.57
N LEU A 135 4.08 -2.85 14.83
CA LEU A 135 3.28 -1.66 14.63
C LEU A 135 3.40 -0.74 15.85
N LYS A 136 3.38 0.57 15.64
CA LYS A 136 3.39 1.52 16.75
C LYS A 136 2.01 1.57 17.42
N LYS A 137 1.98 1.48 18.76
CA LYS A 137 0.79 1.69 19.58
C LYS A 137 0.80 3.09 20.16
N VAL A 138 -0.36 3.74 20.13
CA VAL A 138 -0.63 5.02 20.79
C VAL A 138 -1.65 4.76 21.90
N ALA A 139 -1.42 5.30 23.09
CA ALA A 139 -2.34 5.16 24.21
C ALA A 139 -3.73 5.69 23.82
N GLU A 140 -4.79 4.99 24.24
CA GLU A 140 -6.20 5.37 24.00
C GLU A 140 -6.62 5.42 22.52
N LYS A 141 -5.74 5.02 21.59
CA LYS A 141 -6.06 4.91 20.17
C LYS A 141 -5.83 3.47 19.67
N GLU A 142 -6.71 3.02 18.79
CA GLU A 142 -6.62 1.73 18.13
C GLU A 142 -6.29 1.86 16.65
N TRP A 143 -5.70 0.82 16.08
CA TRP A 143 -5.58 0.74 14.62
C TRP A 143 -6.94 0.43 14.03
N GLU A 144 -7.23 1.05 12.89
CA GLU A 144 -8.39 0.68 12.12
C GLU A 144 -8.25 -0.76 11.62
N ARG A 145 -9.35 -1.50 11.75
CA ARG A 145 -9.44 -2.91 11.39
C ARG A 145 -10.56 -3.04 10.36
N LYS A 146 -10.26 -3.73 9.27
CA LYS A 146 -11.23 -4.02 8.22
C LYS A 146 -11.23 -5.50 7.95
N CYS A 147 -12.43 -6.05 7.77
CA CYS A 147 -12.59 -7.38 7.23
C CYS A 147 -12.45 -7.31 5.70
N TYR A 148 -11.92 -8.36 5.10
CA TYR A 148 -11.86 -8.47 3.65
C TYR A 148 -12.09 -9.90 3.19
N MET A 149 -12.57 -10.02 1.96
CA MET A 149 -12.58 -11.29 1.23
C MET A 149 -11.87 -11.10 -0.10
N ARG A 150 -11.03 -12.08 -0.44
CA ARG A 150 -10.26 -12.06 -1.67
C ARG A 150 -10.21 -13.42 -2.36
N CYS A 151 -10.26 -13.44 -3.68
CA CYS A 151 -9.92 -14.61 -4.48
C CYS A 151 -8.62 -14.40 -5.27
N SER A 152 -7.71 -15.37 -5.23
CA SER A 152 -6.48 -15.33 -6.03
C SER A 152 -6.69 -15.62 -7.52
N GLN A 153 -7.74 -16.37 -7.87
CA GLN A 153 -8.00 -16.76 -9.27
C GLN A 153 -8.79 -15.71 -10.04
N HIS A 154 -9.93 -15.27 -9.50
CA HIS A 154 -10.80 -14.33 -10.20
C HIS A 154 -10.49 -12.87 -9.86
N ASN A 155 -9.53 -12.65 -8.96
CA ASN A 155 -9.18 -11.34 -8.42
C ASN A 155 -10.34 -10.56 -7.78
N LEU A 156 -11.36 -11.28 -7.28
CA LEU A 156 -12.40 -10.70 -6.42
C LEU A 156 -11.74 -10.10 -5.17
N PHE A 157 -12.12 -8.88 -4.83
CA PHE A 157 -11.75 -8.21 -3.59
C PHE A 157 -12.92 -7.37 -3.09
N VAL A 158 -13.26 -7.54 -1.82
CA VAL A 158 -14.27 -6.76 -1.11
C VAL A 158 -13.80 -6.54 0.33
N SER A 159 -14.06 -5.37 0.90
CA SER A 159 -13.73 -5.01 2.28
C SER A 159 -14.90 -4.31 2.97
N TRP A 160 -14.95 -4.42 4.30
CA TRP A 160 -15.98 -3.82 5.15
C TRP A 160 -15.48 -3.61 6.58
N ASP A 161 -16.21 -2.81 7.36
CA ASP A 161 -15.86 -2.52 8.75
C ASP A 161 -16.06 -3.72 9.68
N THR A 162 -15.18 -3.83 10.69
CA THR A 162 -15.33 -4.88 11.71
C THR A 162 -16.61 -4.66 12.51
N GLY A 163 -17.54 -5.62 12.43
CA GLY A 163 -18.86 -5.55 13.08
C GLY A 163 -19.99 -5.37 12.08
N GLU A 164 -19.69 -4.96 10.85
CA GLU A 164 -20.67 -4.92 9.77
C GLU A 164 -20.80 -6.27 9.07
N LYS A 165 -21.95 -6.48 8.42
CA LYS A 165 -22.15 -7.63 7.55
C LYS A 165 -21.32 -7.46 6.27
N PRO A 166 -20.83 -8.57 5.69
CA PRO A 166 -20.16 -8.52 4.40
C PRO A 166 -21.12 -7.92 3.34
N PRO A 167 -20.64 -7.01 2.46
CA PRO A 167 -21.49 -6.31 1.51
C PRO A 167 -22.17 -7.30 0.54
N SER A 168 -23.50 -7.29 0.46
CA SER A 168 -24.24 -8.13 -0.50
C SER A 168 -23.97 -7.65 -1.93
N GLN A 169 -23.77 -8.60 -2.86
CA GLN A 169 -23.60 -8.27 -4.27
C GLN A 169 -25.00 -7.98 -4.86
N LYS A 170 -25.27 -6.74 -5.27
CA LYS A 170 -26.47 -6.42 -6.06
C LYS A 170 -26.32 -6.98 -7.47
N THR A 171 -26.79 -8.20 -7.70
CA THR A 171 -27.18 -8.66 -9.04
C THR A 171 -28.69 -8.48 -9.20
N CYS A 172 -29.16 -8.33 -10.45
CA CYS A 172 -30.55 -8.04 -10.82
C CYS A 172 -31.61 -9.09 -10.38
N HIS A 173 -31.21 -10.13 -9.66
CA HIS A 173 -32.10 -11.10 -9.04
C HIS A 173 -31.55 -11.41 -7.64
N GLU A 174 -32.31 -10.97 -6.63
CA GLU A 174 -32.26 -11.33 -5.20
C GLU A 174 -30.96 -11.05 -4.40
N GLU A 175 -31.14 -10.47 -3.21
CA GLU A 175 -30.08 -10.18 -2.24
C GLU A 175 -29.48 -11.48 -1.66
N LEU A 176 -28.54 -12.08 -2.37
CA LEU A 176 -27.78 -13.22 -1.87
C LEU A 176 -26.61 -12.75 -0.97
N PRO A 177 -26.39 -13.38 0.20
CA PRO A 177 -25.20 -13.14 1.01
C PRO A 177 -23.96 -13.52 0.20
N LEU A 178 -23.10 -12.53 -0.03
CA LEU A 178 -21.77 -12.57 -0.67
C LEU A 178 -21.32 -13.98 -1.10
N GLN A 179 -21.79 -14.45 -2.27
CA GLN A 179 -21.44 -15.78 -2.74
C GLN A 179 -19.94 -15.78 -3.06
N ARG A 180 -19.17 -16.62 -2.34
CA ARG A 180 -17.75 -16.83 -2.65
C ARG A 180 -17.65 -17.16 -4.15
N CYS A 181 -16.86 -16.40 -4.91
CA CYS A 181 -16.73 -16.68 -6.34
C CYS A 181 -16.21 -18.10 -6.63
N CYS A 182 -15.43 -18.70 -5.70
CA CYS A 182 -15.02 -20.11 -5.72
C CYS A 182 -14.42 -20.52 -4.37
N GLY A 183 -14.07 -21.81 -4.22
CA GLY A 183 -13.43 -22.36 -3.03
C GLY A 183 -12.04 -21.81 -2.69
N LYS A 184 -11.42 -21.02 -3.58
CA LYS A 184 -10.14 -20.32 -3.32
C LYS A 184 -10.30 -18.92 -2.74
N ALA A 185 -11.55 -18.47 -2.50
CA ALA A 185 -11.81 -17.22 -1.81
C ALA A 185 -11.45 -17.35 -0.31
N VAL A 186 -10.63 -16.43 0.18
CA VAL A 186 -10.19 -16.36 1.57
C VAL A 186 -10.77 -15.11 2.24
N VAL A 187 -11.17 -15.26 3.50
CA VAL A 187 -11.60 -14.15 4.36
C VAL A 187 -10.51 -13.88 5.37
N GLY A 188 -10.23 -12.61 5.62
CA GLY A 188 -9.24 -12.20 6.60
C GLY A 188 -9.56 -10.84 7.20
N VAL A 189 -8.68 -10.41 8.10
CA VAL A 189 -8.68 -9.07 8.68
C VAL A 189 -7.38 -8.40 8.30
N TYR A 190 -7.42 -7.13 7.97
CA TYR A 190 -6.22 -6.33 7.82
C TYR A 190 -6.24 -5.10 8.74
N LEU A 191 -5.06 -4.67 9.14
CA LEU A 191 -4.84 -3.48 9.96
C LEU A 191 -4.29 -2.34 9.11
N ILE A 192 -4.75 -1.11 9.37
CA ILE A 192 -4.16 0.11 8.80
C ILE A 192 -3.20 0.70 9.84
N PRO A 193 -1.87 0.62 9.64
CA PRO A 193 -0.89 1.06 10.63
C PRO A 193 -0.66 2.57 10.55
N LYS A 194 -1.70 3.36 10.84
CA LYS A 194 -1.68 4.84 10.72
C LYS A 194 -0.66 5.54 11.62
N PHE A 195 -0.29 4.92 12.74
CA PHE A 195 0.75 5.41 13.66
C PHE A 195 2.17 4.99 13.23
N GLY A 196 2.29 4.24 12.14
CA GLY A 196 3.55 3.71 11.65
C GLY A 196 4.03 2.48 12.38
N PHE A 197 5.35 2.30 12.34
CA PHE A 197 6.06 1.10 12.72
C PHE A 197 7.13 1.44 13.75
N VAL A 198 7.67 0.42 14.42
CA VAL A 198 8.67 0.62 15.47
C VAL A 198 9.75 -0.47 15.41
N THR A 199 10.99 -0.12 15.75
CA THR A 199 12.06 -1.09 15.99
C THR A 199 12.02 -1.57 17.44
N ASP A 200 12.91 -2.49 17.81
CA ASP A 200 13.21 -2.66 19.24
C ASP A 200 14.31 -1.67 19.67
N ARG A 201 14.69 -1.74 20.94
CA ARG A 201 15.82 -0.98 21.51
C ARG A 201 17.20 -1.47 21.07
N SER A 202 17.29 -2.52 20.25
CA SER A 202 18.59 -3.07 19.87
C SER A 202 19.32 -2.11 18.92
N LYS A 203 20.64 -2.04 19.04
CA LYS A 203 21.45 -1.22 18.13
C LYS A 203 21.36 -1.77 16.70
N PRO A 204 21.28 -0.90 15.69
CA PRO A 204 21.26 -1.35 14.31
C PRO A 204 22.61 -2.00 13.94
N LYS A 205 22.58 -2.93 12.98
CA LYS A 205 23.74 -3.77 12.63
C LYS A 205 24.37 -3.31 11.33
N GLU A 206 25.64 -3.63 11.11
CA GLU A 206 26.26 -3.37 9.81
C GLU A 206 25.76 -4.36 8.74
N PRO A 207 25.48 -3.88 7.51
CA PRO A 207 24.99 -4.73 6.44
C PRO A 207 26.12 -5.63 5.93
N LYS A 208 26.03 -6.93 6.22
CA LYS A 208 26.92 -7.93 5.59
C LYS A 208 26.59 -8.18 4.12
N ARG A 209 25.31 -8.03 3.75
CA ARG A 209 24.76 -8.19 2.40
C ARG A 209 23.52 -7.31 2.24
N ARG A 210 23.12 -7.03 1.00
CA ARG A 210 21.85 -6.37 0.71
C ARG A 210 20.68 -7.20 1.27
N PRO A 211 19.83 -6.64 2.15
CA PRO A 211 18.65 -7.36 2.63
C PRO A 211 17.70 -7.71 1.49
N ALA A 212 17.15 -8.92 1.52
CA ALA A 212 16.12 -9.33 0.58
C ALA A 212 14.81 -8.59 0.90
N ARG A 213 14.12 -8.10 -0.15
CA ARG A 213 12.72 -7.68 -0.02
C ARG A 213 11.86 -8.94 0.13
N VAL A 214 11.23 -9.08 1.30
CA VAL A 214 10.52 -10.33 1.69
C VAL A 214 9.04 -10.28 1.34
N PHE A 215 8.48 -9.07 1.28
CA PHE A 215 7.04 -8.84 1.14
C PHE A 215 6.76 -7.95 -0.06
N THR A 216 5.57 -8.16 -0.63
CA THR A 216 5.05 -7.42 -1.77
C THR A 216 3.67 -6.92 -1.44
N THR A 217 3.31 -5.76 -1.97
CA THR A 217 1.95 -5.26 -1.87
C THR A 217 1.12 -5.62 -3.10
N ARG A 218 -0.20 -5.64 -2.96
CA ARG A 218 -1.13 -5.89 -4.06
C ARG A 218 -2.28 -4.87 -4.02
N PRO A 219 -2.47 -4.06 -5.08
CA PRO A 219 -3.56 -3.12 -5.16
C PRO A 219 -4.86 -3.80 -5.60
N TYR A 220 -5.98 -3.33 -5.06
CA TYR A 220 -7.34 -3.71 -5.42
C TYR A 220 -8.19 -2.47 -5.59
N PHE A 221 -9.05 -2.50 -6.59
CA PHE A 221 -10.08 -1.50 -6.80
C PHE A 221 -11.35 -1.93 -6.08
N VAL A 222 -11.87 -1.09 -5.19
CA VAL A 222 -13.09 -1.38 -4.41
C VAL A 222 -14.33 -0.84 -5.11
N GLY A 223 -14.26 0.38 -5.62
CA GLY A 223 -15.39 1.04 -6.27
C GLY A 223 -15.13 2.50 -6.56
N LEU A 224 -16.00 3.10 -7.37
CA LEU A 224 -15.94 4.53 -7.66
C LEU A 224 -16.46 5.35 -6.48
N LYS A 225 -15.92 6.54 -6.30
CA LYS A 225 -16.37 7.52 -5.30
C LYS A 225 -17.25 8.55 -6.00
N GLY A 226 -18.56 8.43 -5.78
CA GLY A 226 -19.57 9.32 -6.38
C GLY A 226 -20.37 8.60 -7.47
N ALA A 227 -20.95 9.38 -8.38
CA ALA A 227 -21.71 8.84 -9.50
C ALA A 227 -20.80 8.09 -10.49
N GLU A 228 -21.35 7.07 -11.16
CA GLU A 228 -20.62 6.43 -12.26
C GLU A 228 -20.41 7.44 -13.39
N PRO A 229 -19.16 7.62 -13.86
CA PRO A 229 -18.88 8.49 -14.97
C PRO A 229 -19.34 7.82 -16.28
N GLY A 230 -19.50 8.63 -17.32
CA GLY A 230 -19.83 8.11 -18.65
C GLY A 230 -18.72 7.23 -19.23
N ASP A 231 -19.07 6.50 -20.28
CA ASP A 231 -18.12 5.69 -21.03
C ASP A 231 -17.78 6.32 -22.39
N ILE A 232 -16.62 5.93 -22.92
CA ILE A 232 -16.19 6.19 -24.29
C ILE A 232 -16.03 4.83 -24.98
N ASP A 233 -16.64 4.68 -26.16
CA ASP A 233 -16.55 3.46 -26.94
C ASP A 233 -15.58 3.63 -28.10
N PHE A 234 -14.45 2.91 -28.04
CA PHE A 234 -13.45 2.82 -29.12
C PHE A 234 -13.62 1.55 -29.93
N LYS A 235 -14.83 1.00 -30.03
CA LYS A 235 -15.21 -0.25 -30.73
C LYS A 235 -14.59 -1.50 -30.10
N VAL A 236 -13.27 -1.62 -30.09
CA VAL A 236 -12.50 -2.74 -29.53
C VAL A 236 -12.26 -2.62 -28.02
N VAL A 237 -12.29 -1.39 -27.49
CA VAL A 237 -12.12 -1.08 -26.06
C VAL A 237 -13.24 -0.14 -25.61
N ARG A 238 -13.93 -0.51 -24.53
CA ARG A 238 -14.81 0.41 -23.79
C ARG A 238 -14.01 0.99 -22.63
N LEU A 239 -13.92 2.32 -22.58
CA LEU A 239 -13.26 3.06 -21.52
C LEU A 239 -14.33 3.68 -20.62
N THR A 240 -14.27 3.43 -19.31
CA THR A 240 -14.98 4.23 -18.32
C THR A 240 -14.10 5.41 -17.93
N LYS A 241 -14.64 6.63 -18.08
CA LYS A 241 -13.90 7.88 -17.87
C LYS A 241 -13.26 7.97 -16.47
N ALA A 242 -12.20 8.76 -16.40
CA ALA A 242 -11.47 8.97 -15.17
C ALA A 242 -12.38 9.57 -14.10
N SER A 243 -12.34 8.96 -12.92
CA SER A 243 -13.09 9.44 -11.76
C SER A 243 -12.39 9.02 -10.48
N PRO A 244 -12.64 9.72 -9.35
CA PRO A 244 -12.12 9.30 -8.06
C PRO A 244 -12.61 7.88 -7.72
N GLY A 245 -11.69 6.98 -7.37
CA GLY A 245 -11.97 5.60 -6.99
C GLY A 245 -11.30 5.22 -5.67
N TRP A 246 -11.97 4.36 -4.90
CA TRP A 246 -11.44 3.75 -3.69
C TRP A 246 -10.50 2.60 -4.03
N MET A 247 -9.27 2.72 -3.58
CA MET A 247 -8.21 1.73 -3.75
C MET A 247 -7.82 1.17 -2.38
N VAL A 248 -7.53 -0.13 -2.35
CA VAL A 248 -6.97 -0.80 -1.19
C VAL A 248 -5.69 -1.52 -1.60
N VAL A 249 -4.61 -1.27 -0.88
CA VAL A 249 -3.34 -1.98 -1.08
C VAL A 249 -3.10 -2.88 0.11
N LEU A 250 -2.92 -4.18 -0.12
CA LEU A 250 -2.66 -5.16 0.93
C LEU A 250 -1.24 -5.72 0.87
N CYS A 251 -0.69 -5.95 2.05
CA CYS A 251 0.48 -6.78 2.30
C CYS A 251 0.04 -7.99 3.13
N GLU A 252 0.03 -9.18 2.51
CA GLU A 252 -0.43 -10.43 3.13
C GLU A 252 0.74 -11.29 3.64
N GLY A 253 1.90 -10.66 3.90
CA GLY A 253 3.09 -11.34 4.37
C GLY A 253 3.62 -12.41 3.40
N ARG A 254 4.42 -13.35 3.92
CA ARG A 254 5.08 -14.36 3.08
C ARG A 254 4.10 -15.49 2.74
N HIS A 255 3.89 -15.72 1.44
CA HIS A 255 2.94 -16.71 0.92
C HIS A 255 1.48 -16.49 1.38
N GLY A 256 1.07 -15.23 1.60
CA GLY A 256 -0.32 -14.91 1.95
C GLY A 256 -0.74 -15.31 3.37
N ARG A 257 0.21 -15.58 4.28
CA ARG A 257 -0.09 -16.01 5.66
C ARG A 257 -0.30 -14.87 6.65
N GLY A 258 -0.23 -13.63 6.18
CA GLY A 258 -0.29 -12.43 7.02
C GLY A 258 0.88 -12.33 7.99
N PHE A 259 0.61 -11.64 9.09
CA PHE A 259 1.49 -11.34 10.20
C PHE A 259 0.79 -11.69 11.51
N TYR A 260 1.56 -12.02 12.54
CA TYR A 260 1.04 -12.14 13.89
C TYR A 260 1.32 -10.84 14.64
N ILE A 261 0.30 -10.05 14.96
CA ILE A 261 0.43 -8.75 15.62
C ILE A 261 -0.19 -8.79 17.01
N CYS A 262 0.52 -8.24 18.00
CA CYS A 262 0.01 -8.14 19.36
C CYS A 262 -0.86 -6.90 19.50
N GLY A 263 -2.14 -7.07 19.85
CA GLY A 263 -3.06 -5.94 20.08
C GLY A 263 -2.61 -5.01 21.22
N LYS A 264 -1.91 -5.55 22.23
CA LYS A 264 -1.49 -4.81 23.42
C LYS A 264 -0.25 -3.95 23.22
N CYS A 265 0.79 -4.49 22.57
CA CYS A 265 2.09 -3.80 22.45
C CYS A 265 2.56 -3.56 21.01
N GLY A 266 1.82 -4.05 20.01
CA GLY A 266 2.17 -3.89 18.59
C GLY A 266 3.30 -4.77 18.07
N ALA A 267 3.93 -5.60 18.92
CA ALA A 267 4.95 -6.55 18.48
C ALA A 267 4.42 -7.43 17.33
N GLY A 268 5.19 -7.50 16.25
CA GLY A 268 4.89 -8.33 15.10
C GLY A 268 5.83 -9.54 15.03
N ARG A 269 5.27 -10.72 14.75
CA ARG A 269 5.98 -12.00 14.69
C ARG A 269 5.58 -12.81 13.46
N ARG A 270 6.40 -13.82 13.17
CA ARG A 270 6.14 -14.78 12.08
C ARG A 270 5.26 -15.95 12.51
N ARG A 271 5.18 -16.21 13.81
CA ARG A 271 4.44 -17.30 14.43
C ARG A 271 3.84 -16.81 15.74
N ARG A 272 2.88 -17.57 16.29
CA ARG A 272 2.39 -17.35 17.66
C ARG A 272 3.46 -17.83 18.64
N GLU A 273 4.10 -16.88 19.30
CA GLU A 273 5.15 -17.12 20.29
C GLU A 273 5.14 -16.05 21.38
N LYS A 274 5.80 -16.34 22.52
CA LYS A 274 6.03 -15.33 23.55
C LYS A 274 6.85 -14.19 22.95
N HIS A 275 6.55 -12.97 23.36
CA HIS A 275 7.22 -11.79 22.86
C HIS A 275 7.39 -10.75 23.96
N LYS A 276 8.31 -9.83 23.70
CA LYS A 276 8.53 -8.64 24.51
C LYS A 276 7.87 -7.43 23.84
N THR A 277 7.69 -6.35 24.59
CA THR A 277 7.34 -5.04 24.04
C THR A 277 8.49 -4.52 23.16
N PRO A 278 8.26 -3.56 22.26
CA PRO A 278 9.33 -2.84 21.57
C PRO A 278 10.40 -2.27 22.51
N TYR A 279 10.00 -1.95 23.75
CA TYR A 279 10.87 -1.45 24.81
C TYR A 279 11.58 -2.55 25.64
N GLY A 280 11.39 -3.83 25.31
CA GLY A 280 12.11 -4.95 25.91
C GLY A 280 11.48 -5.55 27.17
N GLU A 281 10.25 -5.17 27.51
CA GLU A 281 9.52 -5.69 28.68
C GLU A 281 8.73 -6.94 28.30
N ASP A 282 8.44 -7.82 29.26
CA ASP A 282 7.58 -8.97 28.96
C ASP A 282 6.14 -8.53 28.68
N CYS A 283 5.53 -9.12 27.65
CA CYS A 283 4.17 -8.80 27.25
C CYS A 283 3.26 -10.03 27.39
N SER A 284 2.15 -9.86 28.11
CA SER A 284 1.08 -10.85 28.24
C SER A 284 0.01 -10.75 27.14
N GLY A 285 0.22 -9.92 26.12
CA GLY A 285 -0.74 -9.72 25.04
C GLY A 285 -0.80 -10.91 24.06
N THR A 286 -1.91 -11.00 23.34
CA THR A 286 -2.15 -12.07 22.37
C THR A 286 -1.77 -11.64 20.96
N LEU A 287 -1.11 -12.54 20.22
CA LEU A 287 -0.76 -12.37 18.81
C LEU A 287 -1.88 -12.86 17.89
N GLU A 288 -2.43 -11.96 17.09
CA GLU A 288 -3.52 -12.22 16.15
C GLU A 288 -3.02 -12.26 14.69
N PRO A 289 -3.51 -13.21 13.87
CA PRO A 289 -3.19 -13.25 12.45
C PRO A 289 -3.94 -12.14 11.71
N VAL A 290 -3.19 -11.25 11.07
CA VAL A 290 -3.73 -10.12 10.30
C VAL A 290 -2.87 -9.84 9.07
N SER A 291 -3.47 -9.27 8.03
CA SER A 291 -2.73 -8.61 6.96
C SER A 291 -2.48 -7.14 7.31
N LEU A 292 -1.60 -6.47 6.57
CA LEU A 292 -1.46 -5.01 6.66
C LEU A 292 -2.08 -4.38 5.41
N GLY A 293 -2.73 -3.24 5.56
CA GLY A 293 -3.40 -2.58 4.44
C GLY A 293 -3.37 -1.07 4.53
N HIS A 294 -3.77 -0.46 3.43
CA HIS A 294 -3.96 0.98 3.29
C HIS A 294 -5.10 1.24 2.31
N GLU A 295 -6.04 2.09 2.69
CA GLU A 295 -7.11 2.58 1.82
C GLU A 295 -6.80 4.03 1.41
N PHE A 296 -6.98 4.34 0.13
CA PHE A 296 -6.83 5.71 -0.38
C PHE A 296 -7.75 5.94 -1.57
N VAL A 297 -7.97 7.22 -1.89
CA VAL A 297 -8.70 7.65 -3.08
C VAL A 297 -7.72 8.21 -4.09
N THR A 298 -7.90 7.85 -5.36
CA THR A 298 -7.13 8.42 -6.48
C THR A 298 -8.00 8.45 -7.73
N ASP A 299 -7.57 9.14 -8.77
CA ASP A 299 -8.23 9.07 -10.07
C ASP A 299 -7.98 7.70 -10.70
N VAL A 300 -9.06 7.05 -11.11
CA VAL A 300 -9.05 5.73 -11.75
C VAL A 300 -9.77 5.78 -13.09
N LEU A 301 -9.28 5.00 -14.04
CA LEU A 301 -9.87 4.79 -15.36
C LEU A 301 -9.98 3.29 -15.60
N ARG A 302 -11.10 2.84 -16.18
CA ARG A 302 -11.30 1.40 -16.45
C ARG A 302 -11.30 1.13 -17.94
N LEU A 303 -10.51 0.15 -18.36
CA LEU A 303 -10.49 -0.38 -19.72
C LEU A 303 -11.13 -1.75 -19.75
N GLN A 304 -12.16 -1.90 -20.57
CA GLN A 304 -12.76 -3.17 -20.90
C GLN A 304 -12.48 -3.49 -22.36
N PHE A 305 -11.57 -4.43 -22.59
CA PHE A 305 -11.32 -4.99 -23.90
C PHE A 305 -12.46 -5.92 -24.31
N ARG A 306 -12.86 -5.86 -25.58
CA ARG A 306 -13.96 -6.66 -26.16
C ARG A 306 -13.47 -7.77 -27.08
N LEU A 307 -12.30 -7.61 -27.68
CA LEU A 307 -11.67 -8.64 -28.49
C LEU A 307 -11.19 -9.78 -27.59
N GLU A 308 -11.50 -11.02 -27.93
CA GLU A 308 -10.96 -12.18 -27.22
C GLU A 308 -9.56 -12.54 -27.75
N PRO A 309 -8.65 -13.02 -26.89
CA PRO A 309 -7.39 -13.59 -27.35
C PRO A 309 -7.68 -14.82 -28.22
N SER A 310 -6.91 -14.99 -29.30
CA SER A 310 -7.01 -16.16 -30.18
C SER A 310 -6.66 -17.47 -29.45
N GLU A 311 -5.84 -17.40 -28.41
CA GLU A 311 -5.38 -18.54 -27.62
C GLU A 311 -5.47 -18.24 -26.12
N TRP A 312 -6.08 -19.17 -25.38
CA TRP A 312 -6.11 -19.16 -23.92
C TRP A 312 -5.12 -20.17 -23.35
N ASP A 313 -3.86 -19.78 -23.19
CA ASP A 313 -2.83 -20.60 -22.52
C ASP A 313 -2.50 -20.10 -21.09
N MET A 314 -3.38 -19.28 -20.51
CA MET A 314 -3.25 -18.82 -19.12
C MET A 314 -4.61 -18.40 -18.52
N GLU A 315 -4.71 -18.37 -17.19
CA GLU A 315 -5.93 -17.89 -16.52
C GLU A 315 -6.21 -16.42 -16.91
N PRO A 316 -7.47 -16.04 -17.18
CA PRO A 316 -7.80 -14.69 -17.68
C PRO A 316 -7.32 -13.53 -16.81
N ALA A 317 -7.30 -13.70 -15.49
CA ALA A 317 -6.76 -12.69 -14.59
C ALA A 317 -5.27 -12.42 -14.84
N TRP A 318 -4.47 -13.46 -15.06
CA TRP A 318 -3.03 -13.29 -15.32
C TRP A 318 -2.74 -12.73 -16.71
N PHE A 319 -3.58 -13.07 -17.69
CA PHE A 319 -3.55 -12.42 -19.00
C PHE A 319 -3.82 -10.92 -18.86
N ALA A 320 -4.92 -10.55 -18.17
CA ALA A 320 -5.26 -9.16 -17.91
C ALA A 320 -4.16 -8.43 -17.14
N TYR A 321 -3.47 -9.07 -16.18
CA TYR A 321 -2.31 -8.48 -15.51
C TYR A 321 -1.14 -8.24 -16.48
N SER A 322 -0.86 -9.18 -17.38
CA SER A 322 0.22 -9.02 -18.37
C SER A 322 -0.09 -7.90 -19.34
N LEU A 323 -1.34 -7.82 -19.81
CA LEU A 323 -1.81 -6.69 -20.63
C LEU A 323 -1.73 -5.37 -19.85
N ALA A 324 -2.23 -5.33 -18.61
CA ALA A 324 -2.22 -4.14 -17.77
C ALA A 324 -0.80 -3.59 -17.52
N TYR A 325 0.17 -4.46 -17.27
CA TYR A 325 1.56 -4.02 -17.08
C TYR A 325 2.25 -3.58 -18.37
N ALA A 326 1.82 -4.08 -19.55
CA ALA A 326 2.27 -3.50 -20.82
C ALA A 326 1.67 -2.10 -21.00
N LEU A 327 0.36 -1.95 -20.74
CA LEU A 327 -0.37 -0.70 -20.89
C LEU A 327 0.16 0.40 -19.98
N VAL A 328 0.44 0.10 -18.71
CA VAL A 328 0.94 1.13 -17.76
C VAL A 328 2.29 1.68 -18.18
N GLU A 329 3.17 0.82 -18.71
CA GLU A 329 4.49 1.23 -19.19
C GLU A 329 4.40 1.97 -20.52
N GLY A 330 3.51 1.55 -21.43
CA GLY A 330 3.23 2.28 -22.67
C GLY A 330 2.61 3.65 -22.40
N ALA A 331 1.68 3.75 -21.45
CA ALA A 331 1.08 5.01 -21.03
C ALA A 331 2.10 5.95 -20.38
N ALA A 332 2.98 5.43 -19.52
CA ALA A 332 4.04 6.24 -18.93
C ALA A 332 4.98 6.83 -19.99
N ASP A 333 5.36 6.03 -21.00
CA ASP A 333 6.19 6.46 -22.12
C ASP A 333 5.51 7.57 -22.94
N VAL A 334 4.27 7.34 -23.37
CA VAL A 334 3.49 8.31 -24.18
C VAL A 334 3.19 9.60 -23.43
N LEU A 335 2.86 9.52 -22.15
CA LEU A 335 2.59 10.70 -21.33
C LEU A 335 3.87 11.44 -20.91
N GLY A 336 5.05 10.86 -21.12
CA GLY A 336 6.34 11.43 -20.73
C GLY A 336 6.51 11.53 -19.21
N VAL A 337 5.94 10.57 -18.47
CA VAL A 337 5.99 10.55 -17.00
C VAL A 337 6.75 9.33 -16.49
N PRO A 338 7.36 9.41 -15.29
CA PRO A 338 7.90 8.23 -14.62
C PRO A 338 6.86 7.10 -14.52
N SER A 339 7.22 5.87 -14.85
CA SER A 339 6.30 4.71 -14.73
C SER A 339 5.85 4.41 -13.29
N ILE A 340 6.50 5.05 -12.32
CA ILE A 340 6.14 5.00 -10.91
C ILE A 340 4.91 5.86 -10.55
N ASP A 341 4.53 6.79 -11.42
CA ASP A 341 3.41 7.73 -11.21
C ASP A 341 2.07 7.16 -11.70
N LEU A 342 2.12 6.10 -12.50
CA LEU A 342 0.95 5.31 -12.91
C LEU A 342 1.03 3.92 -12.30
N SER A 343 -0.13 3.31 -12.06
CA SER A 343 -0.21 1.94 -11.60
C SER A 343 -1.50 1.28 -12.08
N VAL A 344 -1.56 -0.04 -11.93
CA VAL A 344 -2.66 -0.86 -12.45
C VAL A 344 -3.10 -1.93 -11.47
N THR A 345 -4.37 -2.28 -11.57
CA THR A 345 -4.91 -3.53 -11.04
C THR A 345 -5.93 -4.09 -12.02
N VAL A 346 -6.38 -5.31 -11.75
CA VAL A 346 -7.37 -6.02 -12.54
C VAL A 346 -8.64 -6.14 -11.69
N ALA A 347 -9.78 -5.70 -12.18
CA ALA A 347 -11.04 -5.86 -11.46
C ALA A 347 -11.54 -7.32 -11.54
N TYR A 348 -12.50 -7.67 -10.68
CA TYR A 348 -13.20 -8.95 -10.80
C TYR A 348 -13.89 -9.05 -12.17
N SER A 349 -13.71 -10.18 -12.87
CA SER A 349 -14.24 -10.33 -14.23
C SER A 349 -15.78 -10.36 -14.26
N GLY A 350 -16.42 -10.96 -13.24
CA GLY A 350 -17.88 -11.05 -13.18
C GLY A 350 -18.50 -11.78 -14.38
N GLY A 351 -17.79 -12.72 -15.00
CA GLY A 351 -18.25 -13.46 -16.18
C GLY A 351 -17.72 -12.91 -17.51
N LYS A 352 -16.94 -11.82 -17.51
CA LYS A 352 -16.27 -11.30 -18.71
C LYS A 352 -15.04 -12.12 -19.08
N THR A 353 -14.79 -12.27 -20.38
CA THR A 353 -13.66 -13.04 -20.91
C THR A 353 -12.32 -12.47 -20.47
N ILE A 354 -12.13 -11.16 -20.67
CA ILE A 354 -10.99 -10.41 -20.09
C ILE A 354 -11.51 -9.57 -18.93
N PRO A 355 -11.04 -9.78 -17.70
CA PRO A 355 -11.40 -8.93 -16.58
C PRO A 355 -11.01 -7.46 -16.84
N PRO A 356 -11.82 -6.48 -16.40
CA PRO A 356 -11.53 -5.07 -16.62
C PRO A 356 -10.17 -4.68 -16.03
N ILE A 357 -9.41 -3.87 -16.76
CA ILE A 357 -8.15 -3.31 -16.28
C ILE A 357 -8.45 -1.94 -15.68
N VAL A 358 -7.96 -1.69 -14.47
CA VAL A 358 -8.10 -0.40 -13.78
C VAL A 358 -6.73 0.26 -13.75
N LEU A 359 -6.57 1.36 -14.48
CA LEU A 359 -5.42 2.25 -14.43
C LEU A 359 -5.71 3.33 -13.39
N TYR A 360 -4.71 3.73 -12.64
CA TYR A 360 -4.88 4.80 -11.66
C TYR A 360 -3.60 5.60 -11.45
N ASP A 361 -3.77 6.84 -11.00
CA ASP A 361 -2.67 7.68 -10.61
C ASP A 361 -2.09 7.17 -9.29
N ASN A 362 -0.79 6.89 -9.27
CA ASN A 362 -0.10 6.34 -8.10
C ASN A 362 0.29 7.44 -7.10
N VAL A 363 -0.64 8.35 -6.84
CA VAL A 363 -0.56 9.44 -5.85
C VAL A 363 -1.93 9.58 -5.20
N PRO A 364 -2.04 9.58 -3.86
CA PRO A 364 -3.30 9.87 -3.18
C PRO A 364 -3.88 11.22 -3.62
N GLY A 365 -5.16 11.22 -3.98
CA GLY A 365 -5.88 12.40 -4.49
C GLY A 365 -5.90 12.55 -6.01
N GLY A 366 -5.11 11.78 -6.75
CA GLY A 366 -5.03 11.87 -8.22
C GLY A 366 -4.15 13.02 -8.71
N ALA A 367 -3.42 12.76 -9.80
CA ALA A 367 -2.61 13.74 -10.52
C ALA A 367 -3.25 14.13 -11.87
N GLY A 368 -4.37 13.52 -12.25
CA GLY A 368 -5.05 13.66 -13.53
C GLY A 368 -4.32 12.99 -14.70
N LEU A 369 -3.40 12.05 -14.45
CA LEU A 369 -2.63 11.42 -15.54
C LEU A 369 -3.50 10.44 -16.33
N VAL A 370 -4.26 9.59 -15.62
CA VAL A 370 -5.15 8.64 -16.28
C VAL A 370 -6.24 9.30 -17.12
N ALA A 371 -6.71 10.49 -16.74
CA ALA A 371 -7.71 11.24 -17.51
C ALA A 371 -7.22 11.58 -18.94
N ARG A 372 -5.91 11.67 -19.16
CA ARG A 372 -5.33 11.94 -20.49
C ARG A 372 -5.57 10.79 -21.48
N LEU A 373 -5.80 9.57 -20.99
CA LEU A 373 -6.08 8.39 -21.83
C LEU A 373 -7.54 8.36 -22.33
N GLU A 374 -8.38 9.33 -21.94
CA GLU A 374 -9.73 9.48 -22.52
C GLU A 374 -9.68 9.95 -23.99
N ASP A 375 -8.57 10.56 -24.41
CA ASP A 375 -8.35 10.95 -25.80
C ASP A 375 -8.02 9.74 -26.68
N ARG A 376 -8.68 9.64 -27.84
CA ARG A 376 -8.56 8.49 -28.76
C ARG A 376 -7.12 8.29 -29.24
N GLU A 377 -6.46 9.38 -29.65
CA GLU A 377 -5.13 9.31 -30.23
C GLU A 377 -4.09 8.99 -29.15
N VAL A 378 -4.26 9.55 -27.95
CA VAL A 378 -3.41 9.21 -26.80
C VAL A 378 -3.56 7.74 -26.41
N LEU A 379 -4.78 7.22 -26.30
CA LEU A 379 -5.00 5.81 -25.96
C LEU A 379 -4.44 4.86 -27.04
N ARG A 380 -4.63 5.19 -28.32
CA ARG A 380 -4.02 4.46 -29.43
C ARG A 380 -2.51 4.43 -29.31
N ALA A 381 -1.87 5.58 -29.11
CA ALA A 381 -0.42 5.67 -28.94
C ALA A 381 0.06 4.84 -27.74
N CYS A 382 -0.70 4.80 -26.64
CA CYS A 382 -0.38 3.96 -25.48
C CYS A 382 -0.42 2.47 -25.81
N LEU A 383 -1.38 2.02 -26.64
CA LEU A 383 -1.48 0.64 -27.11
C LEU A 383 -0.31 0.28 -28.03
N GLU A 384 0.07 1.17 -28.95
CA GLU A 384 1.22 1.00 -29.85
C GLU A 384 2.54 0.93 -29.06
N ALA A 385 2.73 1.82 -28.08
CA ALA A 385 3.89 1.81 -27.19
C ALA A 385 3.94 0.53 -26.34
N ALA A 386 2.80 0.08 -25.82
CA ALA A 386 2.69 -1.17 -25.07
C ALA A 386 3.06 -2.38 -25.94
N GLN A 387 2.57 -2.46 -27.18
CA GLN A 387 2.88 -3.51 -28.15
C GLN A 387 4.37 -3.54 -28.46
N LYS A 388 4.96 -2.39 -28.80
CA LYS A 388 6.40 -2.24 -29.06
C LYS A 388 7.24 -2.73 -27.87
N ARG A 389 6.83 -2.40 -26.65
CA ARG A 389 7.52 -2.82 -25.42
C ARG A 389 7.53 -4.34 -25.22
N VAL A 390 6.44 -5.03 -25.54
CA VAL A 390 6.35 -6.50 -25.42
C VAL A 390 6.86 -7.25 -26.67
N GLY A 391 7.21 -6.52 -27.73
CA GLY A 391 7.71 -7.04 -29.01
C GLY A 391 9.04 -7.80 -28.96
N GLY A 392 9.70 -7.88 -27.79
CA GLY A 392 10.87 -8.75 -27.60
C GLY A 392 12.23 -8.08 -27.79
N GLY A 393 12.29 -6.75 -27.96
CA GLY A 393 13.55 -6.00 -27.99
C GLY A 393 14.42 -6.15 -26.73
N CYS A 394 13.85 -6.65 -25.64
CA CYS A 394 14.55 -7.00 -24.40
C CYS A 394 15.25 -8.38 -24.42
N GLY A 395 15.05 -9.20 -25.46
CA GLY A 395 15.70 -10.50 -25.64
C GLY A 395 15.19 -11.66 -24.77
N CYS A 396 14.14 -11.47 -23.96
CA CYS A 396 13.56 -12.58 -23.18
C CYS A 396 12.60 -13.44 -24.01
N ASP A 397 12.40 -14.70 -23.64
CA ASP A 397 11.48 -15.62 -24.32
C ASP A 397 10.02 -15.15 -24.28
N GLU A 398 9.22 -15.49 -25.30
CA GLU A 398 7.82 -15.09 -25.44
C GLU A 398 6.92 -15.59 -24.31
N ASN A 399 7.20 -16.78 -23.76
CA ASN A 399 6.45 -17.37 -22.66
C ASN A 399 6.88 -16.85 -21.29
N THR A 400 7.75 -15.83 -21.26
CA THR A 400 8.31 -15.25 -20.04
C THR A 400 8.17 -13.73 -20.00
N SER A 401 8.78 -13.12 -19.00
CA SER A 401 8.83 -11.67 -18.81
C SER A 401 10.14 -11.25 -18.14
N CYS A 402 10.53 -9.99 -18.33
CA CYS A 402 11.70 -9.39 -17.69
C CYS A 402 11.40 -7.92 -17.31
N TYR A 403 12.36 -7.23 -16.70
CA TYR A 403 12.20 -5.82 -16.33
C TYR A 403 12.14 -4.87 -17.53
N GLY A 404 12.62 -5.30 -18.70
CA GLY A 404 12.52 -4.54 -19.95
C GLY A 404 11.17 -4.64 -20.65
N CYS A 405 10.27 -5.54 -20.21
CA CYS A 405 8.91 -5.66 -20.75
C CYS A 405 7.85 -5.47 -19.68
N LEU A 406 7.54 -6.49 -18.87
CA LEU A 406 6.38 -6.50 -17.97
C LEU A 406 6.72 -6.38 -16.47
N ARG A 407 7.96 -6.64 -16.06
CA ARG A 407 8.31 -6.72 -14.63
C ARG A 407 8.72 -5.37 -14.07
N SER A 408 8.23 -5.07 -12.87
CA SER A 408 8.67 -3.98 -12.02
C SER A 408 8.86 -4.48 -10.58
N TYR A 409 9.47 -3.67 -9.71
CA TYR A 409 9.58 -4.03 -8.29
C TYR A 409 8.22 -4.12 -7.59
N ARG A 410 7.19 -3.44 -8.11
CA ARG A 410 5.85 -3.37 -7.52
C ARG A 410 4.98 -4.58 -7.84
N ASN A 411 5.22 -5.22 -9.00
CA ASN A 411 4.45 -6.38 -9.43
C ASN A 411 5.15 -7.72 -9.21
N GLN A 412 6.09 -7.79 -8.25
CA GLN A 412 6.81 -9.02 -7.90
C GLN A 412 5.89 -10.21 -7.62
N PHE A 413 4.70 -9.97 -7.08
CA PHE A 413 3.69 -11.01 -6.85
C PHE A 413 3.21 -11.69 -8.15
N ALA A 414 3.35 -11.02 -9.29
CA ALA A 414 2.88 -11.50 -10.59
C ALA A 414 4.00 -12.10 -11.46
N HIS A 415 5.29 -11.85 -11.16
CA HIS A 415 6.42 -12.16 -12.06
C HIS A 415 6.45 -13.57 -12.65
N GLN A 416 6.00 -14.58 -11.89
CA GLN A 416 5.97 -15.98 -12.32
C GLN A 416 4.86 -16.31 -13.32
N ARG A 417 3.87 -15.42 -13.46
CA ARG A 417 2.68 -15.61 -14.31
C ARG A 417 2.66 -14.70 -15.53
N LEU A 418 3.52 -13.68 -15.58
CA LEU A 418 3.54 -12.70 -16.65
C LEU A 418 4.22 -13.26 -17.91
N ARG A 419 3.53 -13.16 -19.05
CA ARG A 419 3.99 -13.64 -20.38
C ARG A 419 3.86 -12.53 -21.41
N ARG A 420 4.95 -12.19 -22.11
CA ARG A 420 4.96 -11.08 -23.08
C ARG A 420 4.35 -11.44 -24.44
N GLY A 421 4.55 -12.67 -24.93
CA GLY A 421 4.18 -13.07 -26.30
C GLY A 421 2.68 -13.05 -26.54
N LEU A 422 1.89 -13.56 -25.58
CA LEU A 422 0.43 -13.53 -25.64
C LEU A 422 -0.10 -12.09 -25.70
N VAL A 423 0.50 -11.17 -24.94
CA VAL A 423 0.10 -9.75 -24.93
C VAL A 423 0.47 -9.07 -26.25
N MET A 424 1.65 -9.39 -26.81
CA MET A 424 2.10 -8.83 -28.09
C MET A 424 1.11 -9.15 -29.22
N ARG A 425 0.82 -10.45 -29.43
CA ARG A 425 -0.14 -10.90 -30.46
C ARG A 425 -1.54 -10.33 -30.24
N TYR A 426 -1.96 -10.23 -28.98
CA TYR A 426 -3.24 -9.64 -28.65
C TYR A 426 -3.32 -8.15 -29.00
N LEU A 427 -2.28 -7.37 -28.66
CA LEU A 427 -2.23 -5.94 -28.99
C LEU A 427 -2.14 -5.71 -30.51
N GLU A 428 -1.44 -6.57 -31.26
CA GLU A 428 -1.47 -6.55 -32.73
C GLU A 428 -2.90 -6.68 -33.28
N ALA A 429 -3.67 -7.64 -32.78
CA ALA A 429 -5.05 -7.84 -33.19
C ALA A 429 -5.97 -6.68 -32.78
N VAL A 430 -5.79 -6.13 -31.58
CA VAL A 430 -6.54 -4.94 -31.12
C VAL A 430 -6.24 -3.73 -32.00
N LEU A 431 -4.97 -3.49 -32.34
CA LEU A 431 -4.55 -2.35 -33.17
C LEU A 431 -5.00 -2.49 -34.64
N ALA A 432 -5.11 -3.71 -35.15
CA ALA A 432 -5.66 -3.96 -36.49
C ALA A 432 -7.16 -3.62 -36.60
N GLU A 433 -7.89 -3.64 -35.49
CA GLU A 433 -9.35 -3.42 -35.42
C GLU A 433 -9.76 -2.03 -34.87
N TRP A 434 -8.77 -1.17 -34.59
CA TRP A 434 -8.90 0.12 -33.88
C TRP A 434 -9.72 1.21 -34.60
#